data_AF-A0A970VHW2-F1
#
_entry.id   AF-A0A970VHW2-F1
#
_cell.length_a   1.000
_cell.length_b   1.000
_cell.length_c   1.000
_cell.angle_alpha   90.00
_cell.angle_beta   90.00
_cell.angle_gamma   90.00
#
_symmetry.space_group_name_H-M   'P 1'
#
loop_
_entity.id
_entity.type
_entity.pdbx_description
1 polymer ?
#
loop_
_entity_poly.entity_id
_entity_poly.type
_entity_poly.pdbx_seq_one_letter_code
_entity_poly.pdbx_strand_id
1 'polypeptide(L)'
;WETKRTEPYWPEVALPRNLFMDEEEAEEFAELKVNIVNHVQKNTSMFITGARSLDEWDNYVDELKRFGLERYIELYTKAYERYLEHMK
;
A
#
# COMPACT_ATOMS: atom_id res chain seq x y z
N TRP A 1 29.02 10.48 9.40
CA TRP A 1 29.79 11.23 8.38
C TRP A 1 29.45 10.80 6.95
N GLU A 2 28.27 10.20 6.74
CA GLU A 2 27.67 10.02 5.40
C GLU A 2 26.15 10.25 5.49
N THR A 3 25.56 9.89 6.63
CA THR A 3 24.18 10.18 7.05
C THR A 3 23.74 11.64 6.90
N LYS A 4 24.59 12.63 7.26
CA LYS A 4 24.23 14.06 7.12
C LYS A 4 24.03 14.53 5.67
N ARG A 5 24.59 13.84 4.68
CA ARG A 5 24.45 14.21 3.26
C ARG A 5 23.11 13.78 2.69
N THR A 6 22.48 12.77 3.29
CA THR A 6 21.21 12.21 2.85
C THR A 6 20.02 12.75 3.64
N GLU A 7 20.25 13.39 4.80
CA GLU A 7 19.24 14.07 5.63
C GLU A 7 18.25 14.94 4.83
N PRO A 8 18.67 15.79 3.86
CA PRO A 8 17.72 16.59 3.06
C PRO A 8 16.80 15.77 2.14
N TYR A 9 17.16 14.51 1.86
CA TYR A 9 16.39 13.61 1.02
C TYR A 9 15.60 12.59 1.84
N TRP A 10 15.69 12.64 3.18
CA TRP A 10 14.87 11.80 4.02
C TRP A 10 13.42 12.30 3.98
N PRO A 11 12.46 11.39 3.90
CA PRO A 11 11.07 11.78 3.98
C PRO A 11 10.79 12.39 5.37
N GLU A 12 10.10 13.53 5.40
CA GLU A 12 9.65 14.17 6.66
C GLU A 12 8.77 13.22 7.50
N VAL A 13 8.05 12.33 6.82
CA VAL A 13 7.20 11.31 7.42
C VAL A 13 7.60 9.95 6.86
N ALA A 14 8.19 9.12 7.72
CA ALA A 14 8.40 7.70 7.42
C ALA A 14 7.24 6.87 8.01
N LEU A 15 6.71 5.94 7.22
CA LEU A 15 5.81 4.94 7.79
C LEU A 15 6.57 4.11 8.84
N PRO A 16 5.95 3.83 9.99
CA PRO A 16 6.59 3.02 11.01
C PRO A 16 6.88 1.62 10.52
N ARG A 17 7.94 1.03 11.07
CA ARG A 17 8.35 -0.34 10.73
C ARG A 17 7.29 -1.38 11.08
N ASN A 18 6.52 -1.14 12.15
CA ASN A 18 5.45 -2.00 12.61
C ASN A 18 4.18 -1.15 12.80
N LEU A 19 3.09 -1.57 12.18
CA LEU A 19 1.73 -1.07 12.44
C LEU A 19 0.95 -2.18 13.13
N PHE A 20 0.25 -1.83 14.21
CA PHE A 20 -0.62 -2.76 14.91
C PHE A 20 -2.05 -2.57 14.43
N MET A 21 -2.71 -3.69 14.14
CA MET A 21 -4.13 -3.79 13.79
C MET A 21 -4.80 -4.69 14.82
N ASP A 22 -6.09 -4.51 15.04
CA ASP A 22 -6.87 -5.45 15.84
C ASP A 22 -6.98 -6.79 15.07
N GLU A 23 -7.29 -7.88 15.78
CA GLU A 23 -7.29 -9.23 15.19
C GLU A 23 -8.20 -9.35 13.95
N GLU A 24 -9.45 -8.88 14.07
CA GLU A 24 -10.44 -8.90 12.98
C GLU A 24 -9.98 -8.06 11.78
N GLU A 25 -9.36 -6.91 12.03
CA GLU A 25 -8.84 -6.02 10.97
C GLU A 25 -7.63 -6.63 10.28
N ALA A 26 -6.77 -7.32 11.03
CA ALA A 26 -5.59 -7.98 10.51
C ALA A 26 -5.98 -9.17 9.60
N GLU A 27 -7.03 -9.91 9.97
CA GLU A 27 -7.58 -10.98 9.14
C GLU A 27 -8.16 -10.42 7.83
N GLU A 28 -9.05 -9.43 7.91
CA GLU A 28 -9.62 -8.76 6.73
C GLU A 28 -8.52 -8.17 5.83
N PHE A 29 -7.54 -7.50 6.44
CA PHE A 29 -6.40 -6.94 5.72
C PHE A 29 -5.60 -8.02 4.98
N ALA A 30 -5.35 -9.17 5.62
CA ALA A 30 -4.61 -10.28 5.01
C ALA A 30 -5.36 -10.87 3.81
N GLU A 31 -6.68 -11.04 3.92
CA GLU A 31 -7.52 -11.53 2.82
C GLU A 31 -7.51 -10.58 1.61
N LEU A 32 -7.73 -9.29 1.84
CA LEU A 32 -7.69 -8.26 0.80
C LEU A 32 -6.31 -8.18 0.14
N LYS A 33 -5.25 -8.22 0.94
CA LYS A 33 -3.86 -8.09 0.49
C LYS A 33 -3.50 -9.12 -0.56
N VAL A 34 -3.88 -10.39 -0.38
CA VAL A 34 -3.49 -11.47 -1.29
C VAL A 34 -3.98 -11.19 -2.70
N ASN A 35 -5.26 -10.85 -2.86
CA ASN A 35 -5.85 -10.60 -4.18
C ASN A 35 -5.29 -9.34 -4.83
N ILE A 36 -5.17 -8.25 -4.06
CA ILE A 36 -4.64 -6.97 -4.54
C ILE A 36 -3.19 -7.14 -4.99
N VAL A 37 -2.32 -7.69 -4.16
CA VAL A 37 -0.89 -7.83 -4.47
C VAL A 37 -0.65 -8.75 -5.66
N ASN A 38 -1.36 -9.86 -5.75
CA ASN A 38 -1.26 -10.77 -6.89
C ASN A 38 -1.67 -10.08 -8.20
N HIS A 39 -2.76 -9.31 -8.19
CA HIS A 39 -3.21 -8.55 -9.35
C HIS A 39 -2.21 -7.48 -9.76
N VAL A 40 -1.64 -6.75 -8.78
CA VAL A 40 -0.59 -5.75 -9.02
C VAL A 40 0.63 -6.40 -9.68
N GLN A 41 1.14 -7.50 -9.14
CA GLN A 41 2.34 -8.18 -9.67
C GLN A 41 2.14 -8.67 -11.11
N LYS A 42 0.98 -9.28 -11.39
CA LYS A 42 0.63 -9.75 -12.73
C LYS A 42 0.55 -8.60 -13.73
N ASN A 43 -0.19 -7.53 -13.41
CA ASN A 43 -0.37 -6.40 -14.33
C ASN A 43 0.92 -5.59 -14.50
N THR A 44 1.74 -5.46 -13.47
CA THR A 44 3.08 -4.83 -13.58
C THR A 44 3.90 -5.53 -14.66
N SER A 45 3.92 -6.86 -14.68
CA SER A 45 4.63 -7.63 -15.70
C SER A 45 4.05 -7.40 -17.10
N MET A 46 2.71 -7.28 -17.23
CA MET A 46 2.04 -7.01 -18.50
C MET A 46 2.32 -5.60 -19.03
N PHE A 47 2.32 -4.58 -18.16
CA PHE A 47 2.66 -3.21 -18.54
C PHE A 47 4.13 -3.10 -18.97
N ILE A 48 5.05 -3.73 -18.25
CA ILE A 48 6.49 -3.71 -18.59
C ILE A 48 6.74 -4.36 -19.97
N THR A 49 6.08 -5.48 -20.24
CA THR A 49 6.25 -6.23 -21.51
C THR A 49 5.43 -5.65 -22.67
N GLY A 50 4.55 -4.69 -22.40
CA GLY A 50 3.61 -4.15 -23.39
C GLY A 50 2.45 -5.09 -23.73
N ALA A 51 2.27 -6.19 -22.99
CA ALA A 51 1.11 -7.07 -23.13
C ALA A 51 -0.21 -6.39 -22.70
N ARG A 52 -0.13 -5.31 -21.90
CA ARG A 52 -1.23 -4.39 -21.59
C ARG A 52 -0.77 -2.96 -21.84
N SER A 53 -1.60 -2.13 -22.48
CA SER A 53 -1.27 -0.72 -22.74
C SER A 53 -1.38 0.11 -21.46
N LEU A 54 -0.50 1.10 -21.28
CA LEU A 54 -0.62 2.08 -20.20
C LEU A 54 -1.86 2.99 -20.35
N ASP A 55 -2.46 3.07 -21.55
CA ASP A 55 -3.73 3.77 -21.74
C ASP A 55 -4.88 3.11 -20.96
N GLU A 56 -4.72 1.85 -20.54
CA GLU A 56 -5.69 1.11 -19.71
C GLU A 56 -5.48 1.30 -18.21
N TRP A 57 -4.65 2.26 -17.79
CA TRP A 57 -4.31 2.47 -16.39
C TRP A 57 -5.54 2.67 -15.49
N ASP A 58 -6.49 3.52 -15.91
CA ASP A 58 -7.68 3.80 -15.11
C ASP A 58 -8.56 2.55 -14.95
N ASN A 59 -8.68 1.72 -15.99
CA ASN A 59 -9.38 0.44 -15.91
C ASN A 59 -8.71 -0.52 -14.92
N TYR A 60 -7.37 -0.58 -14.92
CA TYR A 60 -6.60 -1.35 -13.95
C TYR A 60 -6.83 -0.88 -12.52
N VAL A 61 -6.87 0.43 -12.28
CA VAL A 61 -7.19 0.99 -10.96
C VAL A 61 -8.60 0.58 -10.54
N ASP A 62 -9.59 0.67 -11.43
CA ASP A 62 -10.97 0.26 -11.13
C ASP A 62 -11.14 -1.26 -10.90
N GLU A 63 -10.28 -2.10 -11.47
CA GLU A 63 -10.18 -3.51 -11.09
C GLU A 63 -9.71 -3.68 -9.64
N LEU A 64 -8.69 -2.94 -9.21
CA LEU A 64 -8.21 -3.00 -7.81
C LEU A 64 -9.28 -2.53 -6.81
N LYS A 65 -10.03 -1.47 -7.15
CA LYS A 65 -11.16 -1.00 -6.33
C LYS A 65 -12.19 -2.10 -6.13
N ARG A 66 -12.51 -2.86 -7.20
CA ARG A 66 -13.40 -4.03 -7.12
C ARG A 66 -12.85 -5.18 -6.26
N PHE A 67 -11.54 -5.24 -6.05
CA PHE A 67 -10.91 -6.16 -5.10
C PHE A 67 -10.86 -5.61 -3.66
N GLY A 68 -11.47 -4.47 -3.38
CA GLY A 68 -11.52 -3.87 -2.05
C GLY A 68 -10.31 -3.01 -1.72
N LEU A 69 -9.67 -2.39 -2.72
CA LEU A 69 -8.51 -1.50 -2.49
C LEU A 69 -8.83 -0.36 -1.52
N GLU A 70 -10.02 0.24 -1.59
CA GLU A 70 -10.43 1.30 -0.66
C GLU A 70 -10.41 0.83 0.78
N ARG A 71 -10.97 -0.36 1.03
CA ARG A 71 -11.02 -0.96 2.36
C ARG A 71 -9.63 -1.33 2.87
N TYR A 72 -8.80 -1.88 1.99
CA TYR A 72 -7.40 -2.17 2.29
C TYR A 72 -6.62 -0.92 2.75
N ILE A 73 -6.82 0.22 2.06
CA ILE A 73 -6.20 1.50 2.42
C ILE A 73 -6.76 2.04 3.73
N GLU A 74 -8.08 1.93 3.94
CA GLU A 74 -8.74 2.37 5.17
C GLU A 74 -8.18 1.65 6.41
N LEU A 75 -8.09 0.32 6.38
CA LEU A 75 -7.53 -0.49 7.47
C LEU A 75 -6.09 -0.08 7.79
N TYR A 76 -5.27 0.12 6.75
CA TYR A 76 -3.89 0.55 6.90
C TYR A 76 -3.78 1.97 7.49
N THR A 77 -4.66 2.88 7.04
CA THR A 77 -4.72 4.27 7.52
C THR A 77 -5.13 4.30 9.00
N LYS A 78 -6.14 3.54 9.40
CA LYS A 78 -6.58 3.44 10.80
C LYS A 78 -5.49 2.89 11.72
N ALA A 79 -4.71 1.91 11.24
CA ALA A 79 -3.55 1.41 11.98
C ALA A 79 -2.47 2.51 12.14
N TYR A 80 -2.25 3.29 11.09
CA TYR A 80 -1.30 4.40 11.10
C TYR A 80 -1.72 5.56 12.01
N GLU A 81 -3.01 5.92 12.02
CA GLU A 81 -3.56 6.92 12.93
C GLU A 81 -3.38 6.52 14.40
N ARG A 82 -3.69 5.27 14.75
CA ARG A 82 -3.42 4.72 16.10
C ARG A 82 -1.95 4.79 16.47
N TYR A 83 -1.06 4.46 15.54
CA TYR A 83 0.37 4.61 15.77
C TYR A 83 0.77 6.06 16.09
N LEU A 84 0.22 7.04 15.37
CA LEU A 84 0.48 8.46 15.62
C LEU A 84 -0.06 8.94 16.97
N GLU A 85 -1.23 8.44 17.40
CA GLU A 85 -1.79 8.76 18.72
C GLU A 85 -0.91 8.28 19.86
N HIS A 86 -0.34 7.08 19.76
CA HIS A 86 0.58 6.53 20.76
C HIS A 86 1.99 7.16 20.74
N MET A 87 2.32 7.95 19.72
CA MET A 87 3.60 8.67 19.61
C MET A 87 3.54 10.11 20.16
N LYS A 88 2.35 10.62 20.51
CA LYS A 88 2.20 11.90 21.22
C LYS A 88 2.44 11.73 22.72
#